data_AF-A0A358MHL5-F1
#
_entry.id   AF-A0A358MHL5-F1
#
_cell.length_a   1.000
_cell.length_b   1.000
_cell.length_c   1.000
_cell.angle_alpha   90.00
_cell.angle_beta   90.00
_cell.angle_gamma   90.00
#
_symmetry.space_group_name_H-M   'P 1'
#
loop_
_entity.id
_entity.type
_entity.pdbx_description
1 polymer ?
#
loop_
_entity_poly.entity_id
_entity_poly.type
_entity_poly.pdbx_seq_one_letter_code
_entity_poly.pdbx_strand_id
1 'polypeptide(L)'
;MPIKNRIAEMHDEITAWRRDFHENPEVMFEVHRTAGIVAEKLRAFGCDEVVEGIGITGVVGVIKGQNTKSGRVIALRADMDALPMSEITGLPYASKTPGAMHACGHDGHTAML
;
A
#
# COMPACT_ATOMS: atom_id res chain seq x y z
N MET A 1 19.54 12.01 22.12
CA MET A 1 19.09 10.74 21.49
C MET A 1 19.61 10.73 20.06
N PRO A 2 20.26 9.67 19.58
CA PRO A 2 20.62 9.58 18.16
C PRO A 2 19.35 9.58 17.30
N ILE A 3 19.45 10.11 16.08
CA ILE A 3 18.40 9.96 15.08
C ILE A 3 18.27 8.46 14.80
N LYS A 4 17.19 7.84 15.29
CA LYS A 4 16.82 6.48 14.92
C LYS A 4 16.18 6.53 13.54
N ASN A 5 16.85 5.98 12.54
CA ASN A 5 16.27 5.86 11.21
C ASN A 5 15.29 4.68 11.20
N ARG A 6 14.08 4.89 11.75
CA ARG A 6 13.05 3.85 11.85
C ARG A 6 12.68 3.26 10.48
N ILE A 7 12.80 4.04 9.42
CA ILE A 7 12.57 3.55 8.05
C ILE A 7 13.62 2.52 7.65
N ALA A 8 14.90 2.75 7.99
CA ALA A 8 15.95 1.75 7.76
C ALA A 8 15.72 0.48 8.60
N GLU A 9 15.23 0.61 9.83
CA GLU A 9 14.88 -0.53 10.68
C GLU A 9 13.70 -1.36 10.11
N MET A 10 12.77 -0.72 9.39
CA MET A 10 11.60 -1.36 8.78
C MET A 10 11.84 -1.84 7.33
N HIS A 11 13.04 -1.65 6.78
CA HIS A 11 13.31 -1.91 5.36
C HIS A 11 12.93 -3.32 4.91
N ASP A 12 13.26 -4.33 5.72
CA ASP A 12 12.95 -5.73 5.38
C ASP A 12 11.45 -6.01 5.43
N GLU A 13 10.73 -5.39 6.37
CA GLU A 13 9.28 -5.52 6.48
C GLU A 13 8.55 -4.85 5.31
N ILE A 14 8.95 -3.62 4.96
CA ILE A 14 8.41 -2.88 3.81
C ILE A 14 8.72 -3.63 2.50
N THR A 15 9.93 -4.20 2.39
CA THR A 15 10.30 -5.03 1.24
C THR A 15 9.41 -6.26 1.14
N ALA A 16 9.09 -6.89 2.27
CA ALA A 16 8.18 -8.04 2.30
C ALA A 16 6.77 -7.66 1.84
N TRP A 17 6.22 -6.51 2.28
CA TRP A 17 4.91 -6.03 1.80
C TRP A 17 4.93 -5.75 0.31
N ARG A 18 5.94 -5.02 -0.18
CA ARG A 18 6.07 -4.72 -1.61
C ARG A 18 6.12 -5.99 -2.46
N ARG A 19 6.89 -7.00 -2.02
CA ARG A 19 7.01 -8.27 -2.74
C ARG A 19 5.72 -9.08 -2.69
N ASP A 20 5.01 -9.07 -1.57
CA ASP A 20 3.69 -9.71 -1.45
C ASP A 20 2.68 -9.11 -2.45
N PHE A 21 2.60 -7.78 -2.54
CA PHE A 21 1.76 -7.11 -3.52
C PHE A 21 2.21 -7.41 -4.95
N HIS A 22 3.52 -7.42 -5.22
CA HIS A 22 4.05 -7.75 -6.55
C HIS A 22 3.72 -9.18 -7.01
N GLU A 23 3.78 -10.15 -6.09
CA GLU A 23 3.48 -11.55 -6.37
C GLU A 23 1.98 -11.81 -6.56
N ASN A 24 1.11 -10.96 -6.01
CA ASN A 24 -0.34 -11.13 -6.03
C ASN A 24 -1.07 -9.90 -6.59
N PRO A 25 -0.77 -9.48 -7.84
CA PRO A 25 -1.36 -8.28 -8.42
C PRO A 25 -2.85 -8.47 -8.73
N GLU A 26 -3.61 -7.40 -8.52
CA GLU A 26 -5.03 -7.29 -8.86
C GLU A 26 -5.23 -6.13 -9.85
N VAL A 27 -6.13 -6.30 -10.82
CA VAL A 27 -6.26 -5.38 -11.97
C VAL A 27 -7.49 -4.48 -11.85
N MET A 28 -7.36 -3.25 -12.35
CA MET A 28 -8.45 -2.27 -12.38
C MET A 28 -9.08 -2.06 -10.98
N PHE A 29 -10.40 -2.22 -10.85
CA PHE A 29 -11.12 -1.96 -9.61
C PHE A 29 -11.18 -3.15 -8.65
N GLU A 30 -10.74 -4.34 -9.08
CA GLU A 30 -10.87 -5.61 -8.34
C GLU A 30 -9.71 -5.82 -7.33
N VAL A 31 -9.20 -4.74 -6.72
CA VAL A 31 -8.05 -4.75 -5.79
C VAL A 31 -8.45 -5.12 -4.35
N HIS A 32 -9.32 -6.12 -4.18
CA HIS A 32 -9.95 -6.46 -2.90
C HIS A 32 -8.97 -6.98 -1.85
N ARG A 33 -8.04 -7.85 -2.24
CA ARG A 33 -7.01 -8.39 -1.34
C ARG A 33 -6.07 -7.28 -0.89
N THR A 34 -5.61 -6.48 -1.84
CA THR A 34 -4.65 -5.40 -1.60
C THR A 34 -5.28 -4.33 -0.71
N ALA A 35 -6.50 -3.91 -1.01
CA ALA A 35 -7.26 -2.97 -0.19
C ALA A 35 -7.46 -3.49 1.24
N GLY A 36 -7.82 -4.77 1.40
CA GLY A 36 -8.00 -5.39 2.71
C GLY A 36 -6.72 -5.37 3.55
N ILE A 37 -5.57 -5.73 2.96
CA ILE A 37 -4.27 -5.68 3.64
C ILE A 37 -3.93 -4.24 4.03
N VAL A 38 -4.13 -3.26 3.14
CA VAL A 38 -3.89 -1.84 3.44
C VAL A 38 -4.76 -1.37 4.61
N ALA A 39 -6.04 -1.73 4.62
CA ALA A 39 -6.95 -1.37 5.71
C ALA A 39 -6.54 -1.99 7.04
N GLU A 40 -6.13 -3.27 7.05
CA GLU A 40 -5.59 -3.95 8.24
C GLU A 40 -4.32 -3.28 8.76
N LYS A 41 -3.38 -2.91 7.87
CA LYS A 41 -2.14 -2.22 8.22
C LYS A 41 -2.41 -0.84 8.81
N LEU A 42 -3.26 -0.03 8.20
CA LEU A 42 -3.63 1.30 8.71
C LEU A 42 -4.24 1.21 10.13
N ARG A 43 -5.09 0.21 10.38
CA ARG A 43 -5.61 -0.05 11.73
C ARG A 43 -4.50 -0.45 12.70
N ALA A 44 -3.62 -1.36 12.31
CA ALA A 44 -2.52 -1.82 13.15
C ALA A 44 -1.52 -0.71 13.47
N PHE A 45 -1.33 0.25 12.57
CA PHE A 45 -0.49 1.44 12.78
C PHE A 45 -1.14 2.49 13.70
N GLY A 46 -2.44 2.34 13.99
CA GLY A 46 -3.17 3.22 14.91
C GLY A 46 -3.77 4.46 14.25
N CYS A 47 -4.15 4.39 12.96
CA CYS A 47 -5.01 5.41 12.37
C CYS A 47 -6.31 5.56 13.17
N ASP A 48 -6.74 6.80 13.43
CA ASP A 48 -7.95 7.11 14.21
C ASP A 48 -9.22 6.66 13.49
N GLU A 49 -9.19 6.64 12.16
CA GLU A 49 -10.29 6.19 11.30
C GLU A 49 -9.71 5.45 10.10
N VAL A 50 -10.34 4.36 9.71
CA VAL A 50 -10.05 3.62 8.47
C VAL A 50 -11.37 3.37 7.77
N VAL A 51 -11.57 4.04 6.64
CA VAL A 51 -12.77 3.94 5.81
C VAL A 51 -12.43 3.12 4.57
N GLU A 52 -13.19 2.05 4.36
CA GLU A 52 -13.07 1.15 3.21
C GLU A 52 -14.25 1.31 2.25
N GLY A 53 -14.15 0.75 1.05
CA GLY A 53 -15.26 0.69 0.09
C GLY A 53 -15.52 2.00 -0.65
N ILE A 54 -14.58 2.96 -0.61
CA ILE A 54 -14.71 4.22 -1.32
C ILE A 54 -14.43 3.97 -2.79
N GLY A 55 -15.45 4.11 -3.65
CA GLY A 55 -15.29 3.78 -5.06
C GLY A 55 -14.89 2.31 -5.26
N ILE A 56 -15.61 1.40 -4.59
CA ILE A 56 -15.45 -0.07 -4.59
C ILE A 56 -14.32 -0.54 -3.67
N THR A 57 -13.07 -0.15 -3.92
CA THR A 57 -11.89 -0.69 -3.22
C THR A 57 -10.97 0.36 -2.61
N GLY A 58 -11.32 1.65 -2.70
CA GLY A 58 -10.56 2.71 -2.06
C GLY A 58 -10.58 2.62 -0.53
N VAL A 59 -9.41 2.90 0.07
CA VAL A 59 -9.20 2.93 1.51
C VAL A 59 -8.64 4.29 1.90
N VAL A 60 -9.18 4.89 2.96
CA VAL A 60 -8.69 6.16 3.54
C VAL A 60 -8.41 5.95 5.02
N GLY A 61 -7.14 6.14 5.41
CA GLY A 61 -6.71 6.24 6.81
C GLY A 61 -6.63 7.70 7.24
N VAL A 62 -7.21 8.04 8.39
CA VAL A 62 -7.14 9.38 8.98
C VAL A 62 -6.29 9.34 10.25
N ILE A 63 -5.32 10.26 10.35
CA ILE A 63 -4.54 10.49 11.56
C ILE A 63 -4.86 11.90 12.07
N LYS A 64 -5.42 11.99 13.26
CA LYS A 64 -5.71 13.25 13.95
C LYS A 64 -4.46 13.68 14.70
N GLY A 65 -3.83 14.75 14.22
CA GLY A 65 -2.70 15.34 14.92
C GLY A 65 -3.07 15.76 16.34
N GLN A 66 -2.08 15.78 17.24
CA GLN A 66 -2.27 16.14 18.65
C GLN A 66 -2.79 17.58 18.85
N ASN A 67 -2.59 18.46 17.86
CA ASN A 67 -3.10 19.82 17.87
C ASN A 67 -3.74 20.16 16.51
N THR A 68 -5.03 20.45 16.54
CA THR A 68 -5.86 20.70 15.35
C THR A 68 -6.26 22.16 15.19
N LYS A 69 -5.71 23.09 16.00
CA LYS A 69 -6.11 24.51 16.03
C LYS A 69 -5.99 25.24 14.68
N SER A 70 -5.07 24.83 13.81
CA SER A 70 -4.88 25.46 12.49
C SER A 70 -5.95 25.06 11.46
N GLY A 71 -6.64 23.94 11.67
CA GLY A 71 -7.58 23.36 10.71
C GLY A 71 -6.97 22.87 9.39
N ARG A 72 -5.64 22.90 9.24
CA ARG A 72 -4.96 22.46 8.01
C ARG A 72 -4.90 20.94 7.94
N VAL A 73 -5.05 20.40 6.73
CA VAL A 73 -5.02 18.96 6.44
C VAL A 73 -4.09 18.71 5.26
N ILE A 74 -3.31 17.63 5.32
CA ILE A 74 -2.49 17.14 4.21
C ILE A 74 -3.00 15.74 3.85
N ALA A 75 -3.21 15.50 2.56
CA ALA A 75 -3.51 14.17 2.03
C ALA A 75 -2.28 13.64 1.29
N LEU A 76 -1.96 12.38 1.55
CA LEU A 76 -0.98 11.59 0.80
C LEU A 76 -1.75 10.48 0.09
N ARG A 77 -1.31 10.10 -1.11
CA ARG A 77 -2.04 9.15 -1.96
C ARG A 77 -1.07 8.17 -2.63
N ALA A 78 -1.43 6.89 -2.60
CA ALA A 78 -0.83 5.82 -3.38
C ALA A 78 -1.94 5.07 -4.15
N ASP A 79 -1.64 4.66 -5.37
CA ASP A 79 -2.42 3.69 -6.14
C ASP A 79 -2.02 2.26 -5.79
N MET A 80 -2.95 1.31 -6.00
CA MET A 80 -2.82 -0.10 -5.62
C MET A 80 -3.00 -1.08 -6.78
N ASP A 81 -3.45 -0.65 -7.96
CA ASP A 81 -3.81 -1.55 -9.06
C ASP A 81 -2.62 -1.97 -9.92
N ALA A 82 -2.75 -3.12 -10.57
CA ALA A 82 -1.80 -3.67 -11.53
C ALA A 82 -2.33 -3.57 -12.97
N LEU A 83 -1.47 -3.91 -13.93
CA LEU A 83 -1.80 -3.91 -15.36
C LEU A 83 -2.12 -5.33 -15.87
N PRO A 84 -3.06 -5.48 -16.84
CA PRO A 84 -3.44 -6.77 -17.42
C PRO A 84 -2.39 -7.24 -18.45
N MET A 85 -1.24 -7.68 -17.95
CA MET A 85 -0.14 -8.21 -18.76
C MET A 85 0.64 -9.29 -18.01
N SER A 86 1.30 -10.17 -18.75
CA SER A 86 2.17 -11.19 -18.15
C SER A 86 3.53 -10.59 -17.76
N GLU A 87 4.02 -10.97 -16.59
CA GLU A 87 5.35 -10.58 -16.14
C GLU A 87 6.45 -11.38 -16.85
N ILE A 88 7.53 -10.69 -17.24
CA ILE A 88 8.69 -11.27 -17.93
C ILE A 88 10.03 -10.93 -17.26
N THR A 89 10.01 -10.54 -15.98
CA THR A 89 11.21 -10.10 -15.26
C THR A 89 12.12 -11.25 -14.83
N GLY A 90 11.56 -12.43 -14.58
CA GLY A 90 12.27 -13.58 -14.01
C GLY A 90 12.67 -13.39 -12.53
N LEU A 91 12.10 -12.41 -11.83
CA LEU A 91 12.41 -12.14 -10.43
C LEU A 91 11.91 -13.27 -9.51
N PRO A 92 12.58 -13.53 -8.37
CA PRO A 92 12.13 -14.54 -7.40
C PRO A 92 10.75 -14.28 -6.80
N TYR A 93 10.26 -13.04 -6.90
CA TYR A 93 8.96 -12.55 -6.43
C TYR A 93 8.08 -12.08 -7.60
N ALA A 94 8.29 -12.62 -8.80
CA ALA A 94 7.43 -12.33 -9.95
C ALA A 94 5.97 -12.72 -9.65
N SER A 95 5.05 -12.04 -10.32
CA SER A 95 3.60 -12.27 -10.28
C SER A 95 3.28 -13.76 -10.42
N LYS A 96 2.46 -14.24 -9.47
CA LYS A 96 1.86 -15.57 -9.46
C LYS A 96 0.46 -15.55 -10.09
N THR A 97 -0.07 -14.37 -10.41
CA THR A 97 -1.37 -14.18 -11.05
C THR A 97 -1.20 -14.12 -12.58
N PRO A 98 -1.64 -15.13 -13.35
CA PRO A 98 -1.48 -15.13 -14.79
C PRO A 98 -2.14 -13.91 -15.45
N GLY A 99 -1.39 -13.22 -16.31
CA GLY A 99 -1.90 -12.05 -17.04
C GLY A 99 -2.06 -10.78 -16.20
N ALA A 100 -1.49 -10.71 -15.00
CA ALA A 100 -1.44 -9.49 -14.20
C ALA A 100 0.00 -9.20 -13.72
N MET A 101 0.41 -7.93 -13.74
CA MET A 101 1.74 -7.48 -13.29
C MET A 101 1.69 -6.06 -12.74
N HIS A 102 2.35 -5.81 -11.61
CA HIS A 102 2.69 -4.46 -11.17
C HIS A 102 3.84 -3.87 -12.00
N ALA A 103 3.54 -3.50 -13.24
CA ALA A 103 4.51 -2.92 -14.18
C ALA A 103 4.69 -1.39 -14.05
N CYS A 104 3.90 -0.73 -13.18
CA CYS A 104 3.94 0.72 -12.93
C CYS A 104 4.45 1.08 -11.51
N GLY A 105 4.77 0.09 -10.68
CA GLY A 105 5.31 0.31 -9.33
C GLY A 105 4.28 0.66 -8.24
N HIS A 106 2.98 0.45 -8.49
CA HIS A 106 1.91 0.74 -7.51
C HIS A 106 2.01 -0.12 -6.23
N ASP A 107 2.57 -1.33 -6.33
CA ASP A 107 3.02 -2.15 -5.21
C ASP A 107 4.06 -1.44 -4.33
N GLY A 108 4.99 -0.71 -4.96
CA GLY A 108 5.97 0.12 -4.27
C GLY A 108 5.35 1.35 -3.62
N HIS A 109 4.45 2.06 -4.32
CA HIS A 109 3.72 3.20 -3.75
C HIS A 109 2.93 2.78 -2.51
N THR A 110 2.21 1.66 -2.59
CA THR A 110 1.39 1.11 -1.52
C THR A 110 2.23 0.64 -0.32
N ALA A 111 3.40 0.06 -0.56
CA ALA A 111 4.29 -0.36 0.53
C ALA A 111 4.94 0.84 1.26
N MET A 112 5.12 1.96 0.57
CA MET A 112 5.78 3.15 1.11
C MET A 112 4.86 4.07 1.93
N LEU A 113 3.56 4.09 1.63
CA LEU A 113 2.59 5.00 2.25
C LEU A 113 1.74 4.30 3.31
#